data_AF-A0A3L6RKA6-F1
#
_entry.id   AF-A0A3L6RKA6-F1
#
_cell.length_a   1.000
_cell.length_b   1.000
_cell.length_c   1.000
_cell.angle_alpha   90.00
_cell.angle_beta   90.00
_cell.angle_gamma   90.00
#
_symmetry.space_group_name_H-M   'P 1'
#
loop_
_entity.id
_entity.type
_entity.pdbx_description
1 polymer ?
#
loop_
_entity_poly.entity_id
_entity_poly.type
_entity_poly.pdbx_seq_one_letter_code
_entity_poly.pdbx_strand_id
1 'polypeptide(L)'
;MALVPSITPLNGDVSYLRWKESMLLLLNTAGVAHVLSEDPPPPGSGEAARKWVRDDAVCRGHILAALSDAVFPDYVRHGTGRAVWRALARTYDVGAASVSWRKFTEFEFRLDGGGAPSFLEQLAHAEALGVAGQPSHRDLVDRTLGQKLPPDVASRAMVVLGDGSVSVSMDKAWEVARIRERNRISEDELNVRAAMAEDEEKGLVCCNFGNTGTGFSARNSRA
;
A
#
# COMPACT_ATOMS: atom_id res chain seq x y z
N MET A 1 7.58 -23.83 15.15
CA MET A 1 6.41 -23.98 14.26
C MET A 1 6.23 -22.66 13.55
N ALA A 2 6.41 -22.60 12.22
CA ALA A 2 6.11 -21.38 11.48
C ALA A 2 4.59 -21.16 11.50
N LEU A 3 4.12 -19.98 11.90
CA LEU A 3 2.71 -19.62 11.74
C LEU A 3 2.40 -19.58 10.25
N VAL A 4 1.54 -20.48 9.80
CA VAL A 4 0.97 -20.39 8.45
C VAL A 4 0.11 -19.12 8.44
N PRO A 5 0.38 -18.14 7.58
CA PRO A 5 -0.41 -16.91 7.53
C PRO A 5 -1.87 -17.28 7.21
N SER A 6 -2.81 -16.80 8.02
CA SER A 6 -4.24 -17.01 7.78
C SER A 6 -4.66 -16.28 6.52
N ILE A 7 -4.97 -17.02 5.45
CA ILE A 7 -5.47 -16.44 4.21
C ILE A 7 -6.98 -16.22 4.37
N THR A 8 -7.44 -14.99 4.18
CA THR A 8 -8.87 -14.70 4.10
C THR A 8 -9.46 -15.43 2.89
N PRO A 9 -10.50 -16.27 3.04
CA PRO A 9 -11.04 -17.04 1.93
C PRO A 9 -11.54 -16.16 0.77
N LEU A 10 -11.33 -16.60 -0.48
CA LEU A 10 -11.87 -15.92 -1.65
C LEU A 10 -13.38 -16.14 -1.74
N ASN A 11 -14.16 -15.06 -1.78
CA ASN A 11 -15.63 -15.05 -1.75
C ASN A 11 -16.25 -14.04 -2.75
N GLY A 12 -15.43 -13.39 -3.58
CA GLY A 12 -15.85 -12.38 -4.56
C GLY A 12 -15.82 -10.93 -4.05
N ASP A 13 -15.88 -10.68 -2.73
CA ASP A 13 -15.73 -9.33 -2.14
C ASP A 13 -14.27 -9.00 -1.78
N VAL A 14 -13.47 -10.01 -1.43
CA VAL A 14 -12.05 -9.88 -1.16
C VAL A 14 -11.30 -9.48 -2.43
N SER A 15 -10.41 -8.49 -2.33
CA SER A 15 -9.47 -8.14 -3.41
C SER A 15 -8.72 -9.38 -3.87
N TYR A 16 -9.02 -9.82 -5.11
CA TYR A 16 -8.38 -10.97 -5.72
C TYR A 16 -6.85 -10.84 -5.73
N LEU A 17 -6.33 -9.63 -5.93
CA LEU A 17 -4.88 -9.37 -5.86
C LEU A 17 -4.31 -9.73 -4.49
N ARG A 18 -4.95 -9.30 -3.40
CA ARG A 18 -4.48 -9.61 -2.05
C ARG A 18 -4.53 -11.10 -1.75
N TRP A 19 -5.62 -11.77 -2.15
CA TRP A 19 -5.76 -13.21 -2.02
C TRP A 19 -4.69 -13.97 -2.83
N LYS A 20 -4.48 -13.57 -4.09
CA LYS A 20 -3.51 -14.16 -5.03
C LYS A 20 -2.09 -14.08 -4.47
N GLU A 21 -1.65 -12.91 -4.00
CA GLU A 21 -0.32 -12.73 -3.40
C GLU A 21 -0.15 -13.55 -2.11
N SER A 22 -1.17 -13.57 -1.24
CA SER A 22 -1.15 -14.37 -0.01
C SER A 22 -1.04 -15.88 -0.32
N MET A 23 -1.75 -16.34 -1.35
CA MET A 23 -1.72 -17.73 -1.79
C MET A 23 -0.36 -18.09 -2.41
N LEU A 24 0.21 -17.23 -3.26
CA LEU A 24 1.54 -17.45 -3.82
C LEU A 24 2.61 -17.55 -2.72
N LEU A 25 2.55 -16.68 -1.70
CA LEU A 25 3.47 -16.75 -0.56
C LEU A 25 3.34 -18.09 0.19
N LEU A 26 2.12 -18.55 0.43
CA LEU A 26 1.86 -19.84 1.08
C LEU A 26 2.43 -21.01 0.26
N LEU A 27 2.14 -21.05 -1.05
CA LEU A 27 2.59 -22.14 -1.93
C LEU A 27 4.12 -22.16 -2.10
N ASN A 28 4.77 -20.99 -2.12
CA ASN A 28 6.22 -20.89 -2.14
C ASN A 28 6.84 -21.40 -0.84
N THR A 29 6.26 -21.01 0.31
CA THR A 29 6.71 -21.48 1.62
C THR A 29 6.55 -23.00 1.78
N ALA A 30 5.50 -23.57 1.18
CA ALA A 30 5.28 -25.00 1.12
C ALA A 30 6.13 -25.73 0.06
N GLY A 31 6.86 -25.00 -0.79
CA GLY A 31 7.73 -25.57 -1.84
C GLY A 31 6.98 -26.15 -3.05
N VAL A 32 5.69 -25.86 -3.22
CA VAL A 32 4.82 -26.45 -4.26
C VAL A 32 4.40 -25.45 -5.35
N ALA A 33 4.82 -24.19 -5.26
CA ALA A 33 4.47 -23.15 -6.22
C ALA A 33 4.92 -23.47 -7.67
N HIS A 34 6.02 -24.21 -7.83
CA HIS A 34 6.57 -24.61 -9.13
C HIS A 34 5.55 -25.34 -10.04
N VAL A 35 4.59 -26.05 -9.44
CA VAL A 35 3.52 -26.76 -10.17
C VAL A 35 2.62 -25.81 -10.98
N LEU A 36 2.54 -24.54 -10.59
CA LEU A 36 1.73 -23.54 -11.28
C LEU A 36 2.33 -23.08 -12.62
N SER A 37 3.65 -23.11 -12.76
CA SER A 37 4.40 -22.60 -13.93
C SER A 37 5.12 -23.67 -14.74
N GLU A 38 5.73 -24.67 -14.12
CA GLU A 38 6.57 -25.69 -14.78
C GLU A 38 5.79 -26.88 -15.34
N ASP A 39 6.26 -27.53 -16.40
CA ASP A 39 5.59 -28.74 -16.89
C ASP A 39 5.99 -29.98 -16.07
N PRO A 40 5.08 -30.98 -15.93
CA PRO A 40 5.40 -32.20 -15.22
C PRO A 40 6.62 -32.89 -15.84
N PRO A 41 7.40 -33.62 -15.03
CA PRO A 41 8.52 -34.40 -15.54
C PRO A 41 8.04 -35.44 -16.56
N PRO A 42 8.91 -35.86 -17.50
CA PRO A 42 8.53 -36.79 -18.55
C PRO A 42 8.04 -38.14 -17.99
N PRO A 43 7.21 -38.87 -18.76
CA PRO A 43 6.76 -40.20 -18.37
C PRO A 43 7.97 -41.13 -18.20
N GLY A 44 7.99 -41.90 -17.10
CA GLY A 44 9.10 -42.80 -16.76
C GLY A 44 10.09 -42.23 -15.74
N SER A 45 10.00 -40.96 -15.35
CA SER A 45 10.87 -40.33 -14.33
C SER A 45 10.62 -40.78 -12.88
N GLY A 46 9.97 -41.94 -12.68
CA GLY A 46 9.81 -42.65 -11.41
C GLY A 46 9.54 -41.78 -10.19
N GLU A 47 10.60 -41.43 -9.47
CA GLU A 47 10.54 -40.63 -8.25
C GLU A 47 10.13 -39.17 -8.48
N ALA A 48 10.66 -38.53 -9.52
CA ALA A 48 10.30 -37.15 -9.86
C ALA A 48 8.81 -37.05 -10.23
N ALA A 49 8.28 -38.03 -10.98
CA ALA A 49 6.86 -38.10 -11.31
C ALA A 49 5.99 -38.27 -10.05
N ARG A 50 6.39 -39.14 -9.11
CA ARG A 50 5.69 -39.29 -7.83
C ARG A 50 5.73 -38.02 -6.98
N LYS A 51 6.88 -37.33 -6.94
CA LYS A 51 7.02 -36.04 -6.25
C LYS A 51 6.07 -35.01 -6.86
N TRP A 52 6.06 -34.88 -8.19
CA TRP A 52 5.17 -33.96 -8.90
C TRP A 52 3.69 -34.18 -8.55
N VAL A 53 3.22 -35.42 -8.59
CA VAL A 53 1.83 -35.75 -8.27
C VAL A 53 1.47 -35.36 -6.83
N ARG A 54 2.39 -35.57 -5.87
CA ARG A 54 2.20 -35.14 -4.49
C ARG A 54 2.15 -33.62 -4.37
N ASP A 55 3.11 -32.94 -4.99
CA ASP A 55 3.21 -31.48 -4.93
C ASP A 55 2.00 -30.82 -5.61
N ASP A 56 1.49 -31.38 -6.71
CA ASP A 56 0.28 -30.90 -7.38
C ASP A 56 -0.98 -31.12 -6.54
N ALA A 57 -1.10 -32.27 -5.87
CA ALA A 57 -2.21 -32.52 -4.96
C ALA A 57 -2.19 -31.56 -3.76
N VAL A 58 -1.01 -31.30 -3.18
CA VAL A 58 -0.83 -30.35 -2.07
C VAL A 58 -1.12 -28.92 -2.54
N CYS A 59 -0.57 -28.51 -3.69
CA CYS A 59 -0.82 -27.20 -4.30
C CYS A 59 -2.31 -26.96 -4.52
N ARG A 60 -2.98 -27.92 -5.17
CA ARG A 60 -4.44 -27.91 -5.38
C ARG A 60 -5.20 -27.83 -4.05
N GLY A 61 -4.81 -28.63 -3.07
CA GLY A 61 -5.43 -28.66 -1.74
C GLY A 61 -5.37 -27.30 -1.04
N HIS A 62 -4.21 -26.65 -1.03
CA HIS A 62 -4.06 -25.30 -0.44
C HIS A 62 -4.92 -24.26 -1.13
N ILE A 63 -4.96 -24.27 -2.46
CA ILE A 63 -5.80 -23.32 -3.22
C ILE A 63 -7.27 -23.51 -2.87
N LEU A 64 -7.76 -24.75 -2.92
CA LEU A 64 -9.16 -25.08 -2.63
C LEU A 64 -9.54 -24.78 -1.18
N ALA A 65 -8.65 -25.02 -0.22
CA ALA A 65 -8.89 -24.73 1.20
C ALA A 65 -8.99 -23.23 1.52
N ALA A 66 -8.48 -22.36 0.65
CA ALA A 66 -8.59 -20.91 0.79
C ALA A 66 -9.71 -20.31 -0.08
N LEU A 67 -10.60 -21.14 -0.61
CA LEU A 67 -11.85 -20.71 -1.21
C LEU A 67 -12.95 -20.71 -0.14
N SER A 68 -13.88 -19.77 -0.24
CA SER A 68 -15.11 -19.84 0.54
C SER A 68 -16.03 -20.95 0.03
N ASP A 69 -16.94 -21.41 0.89
CA ASP A 69 -17.95 -22.42 0.54
C ASP A 69 -18.83 -21.99 -0.64
N ALA A 70 -19.01 -20.68 -0.84
CA ALA A 70 -19.80 -20.15 -1.95
C ALA A 70 -19.14 -20.39 -3.32
N VAL A 71 -17.81 -20.31 -3.41
CA VAL A 71 -17.08 -20.44 -4.69
C VAL A 71 -16.40 -21.80 -4.87
N PHE A 72 -16.16 -22.53 -3.78
CA PHE A 72 -15.51 -23.84 -3.81
C PHE A 72 -16.13 -24.83 -4.83
N PRO A 73 -17.47 -24.99 -4.92
CA PRO A 73 -18.09 -25.94 -5.84
C PRO A 73 -17.77 -25.66 -7.32
N ASP A 74 -17.52 -24.40 -7.67
CA ASP A 74 -17.20 -24.02 -9.06
C ASP A 74 -15.79 -24.44 -9.48
N TYR A 75 -14.87 -24.61 -8.53
CA TYR A 75 -13.45 -24.84 -8.83
C TYR A 75 -12.95 -26.24 -8.46
N VAL A 76 -13.64 -26.96 -7.58
CA VAL A 76 -13.22 -28.31 -7.13
C VAL A 76 -13.06 -29.32 -8.27
N ARG A 77 -13.82 -29.15 -9.38
CA ARG A 77 -13.77 -30.00 -10.58
C ARG A 77 -12.41 -29.99 -11.31
N HIS A 78 -11.57 -28.98 -11.09
CA HIS A 78 -10.26 -28.90 -11.74
C HIS A 78 -9.28 -29.87 -11.09
N GLY A 79 -8.72 -30.77 -11.89
CA GLY A 79 -7.91 -31.90 -11.41
C GLY A 79 -6.50 -31.56 -10.94
N THR A 80 -5.96 -30.39 -11.29
CA THR A 80 -4.58 -29.98 -10.96
C THR A 80 -4.55 -28.59 -10.34
N GLY A 81 -3.51 -28.29 -9.55
CA GLY A 81 -3.31 -26.98 -8.94
C GLY A 81 -3.23 -25.87 -9.99
N ARG A 82 -2.48 -26.12 -11.07
CA ARG A 82 -2.39 -25.23 -12.24
C ARG A 82 -3.76 -24.95 -12.87
N ALA A 83 -4.62 -25.96 -13.01
CA ALA A 83 -5.92 -25.80 -13.63
C ALA A 83 -6.86 -24.93 -12.77
N VAL A 84 -6.90 -25.16 -11.45
CA VAL A 84 -7.64 -24.31 -10.51
C VAL A 84 -7.11 -22.88 -10.56
N TRP A 85 -5.79 -22.70 -10.45
CA TRP A 85 -5.13 -21.39 -10.44
C TRP A 85 -5.46 -20.56 -11.68
N ARG A 86 -5.35 -21.17 -12.88
CA ARG A 86 -5.69 -20.50 -14.15
C ARG A 86 -7.19 -20.19 -14.25
N ALA A 87 -8.06 -21.05 -13.73
CA ALA A 87 -9.49 -20.80 -13.71
C ALA A 87 -9.85 -19.60 -12.84
N LEU A 88 -9.28 -19.50 -11.64
CA LEU A 88 -9.44 -18.35 -10.76
C LEU A 88 -8.93 -17.06 -11.41
N ALA A 89 -7.73 -17.09 -12.01
CA ALA A 89 -7.20 -15.92 -12.70
C ALA A 89 -8.11 -15.47 -13.86
N ARG A 90 -8.66 -16.41 -14.64
CA ARG A 90 -9.62 -16.06 -15.71
C ARG A 90 -10.91 -15.43 -15.20
N THR A 91 -11.35 -15.71 -13.98
CA THR A 91 -12.58 -15.16 -13.42
C THR A 91 -12.34 -13.81 -12.71
N TYR A 92 -11.26 -13.72 -11.94
CA TYR A 92 -11.05 -12.63 -10.99
C TYR A 92 -9.91 -11.67 -11.35
N ASP A 93 -9.00 -12.04 -12.26
CA ASP A 93 -7.95 -11.16 -12.81
C ASP A 93 -8.45 -10.37 -14.04
N VAL A 94 -9.75 -10.43 -14.33
CA VAL A 94 -10.33 -9.84 -15.54
C VAL A 94 -10.27 -8.32 -15.46
N GLY A 95 -9.57 -7.72 -16.42
CA GLY A 95 -9.53 -6.28 -16.58
C GLY A 95 -8.77 -5.55 -15.48
N ALA A 96 -8.07 -6.25 -14.57
CA ALA A 96 -7.30 -5.61 -13.50
C ALA A 96 -6.34 -4.54 -14.04
N ALA A 97 -5.59 -4.87 -15.11
CA ALA A 97 -4.74 -3.91 -15.80
C ALA A 97 -5.54 -2.75 -16.41
N SER A 98 -6.62 -3.03 -17.14
CA SER A 98 -7.45 -1.98 -17.75
C SER A 98 -8.11 -1.04 -16.73
N VAL A 99 -8.55 -1.58 -15.60
CA VAL A 99 -9.17 -0.82 -14.49
C VAL A 99 -8.11 0.01 -13.77
N SER A 100 -6.93 -0.57 -13.49
CA SER A 100 -5.81 0.17 -12.91
C SER A 100 -5.34 1.29 -13.82
N TRP A 101 -5.24 1.05 -15.13
CA TRP A 101 -4.89 2.08 -16.10
C TRP A 101 -5.96 3.18 -16.15
N ARG A 102 -7.25 2.84 -16.14
CA ARG A 102 -8.33 3.83 -16.07
C ARG A 102 -8.24 4.68 -14.80
N LYS A 103 -8.09 4.04 -13.64
CA LYS A 103 -7.90 4.74 -12.35
C LYS A 103 -6.67 5.63 -12.37
N PHE A 104 -5.58 5.17 -12.97
CA PHE A 104 -4.36 5.98 -13.16
C PHE A 104 -4.63 7.20 -14.04
N THR A 105 -5.33 7.03 -15.17
CA THR A 105 -5.67 8.14 -16.06
C THR A 105 -6.63 9.14 -15.43
N GLU A 106 -7.53 8.69 -14.56
CA GLU A 106 -8.48 9.53 -13.80
C GLU A 106 -7.87 10.10 -12.51
N PHE A 107 -6.69 9.62 -12.09
CA PHE A 107 -6.06 10.05 -10.83
C PHE A 107 -5.59 11.51 -10.91
N GLU A 108 -5.87 12.25 -9.85
CA GLU A 108 -5.46 13.63 -9.64
C GLU A 108 -4.84 13.80 -8.25
N PHE A 109 -3.77 14.57 -8.17
CA PHE A 109 -3.11 14.88 -6.91
C PHE A 109 -3.93 15.90 -6.11
N ARG A 110 -4.12 15.62 -4.83
CA ARG A 110 -4.73 16.53 -3.86
C ARG A 110 -3.63 17.21 -3.06
N LEU A 111 -3.62 18.54 -3.10
CA LEU A 111 -2.57 19.33 -2.46
C LEU A 111 -2.90 19.74 -1.01
N ASP A 112 -4.19 19.74 -0.63
CA ASP A 112 -4.64 20.32 0.64
C ASP A 112 -5.63 19.40 1.38
N GLY A 113 -5.45 19.26 2.70
CA GLY A 113 -6.46 18.72 3.61
C GLY A 113 -5.90 17.92 4.80
N GLY A 114 -6.25 18.34 6.02
CA GLY A 114 -6.02 17.53 7.22
C GLY A 114 -6.75 16.18 7.09
N GLY A 115 -5.99 15.09 7.05
CA GLY A 115 -6.50 13.72 6.86
C GLY A 115 -6.34 13.14 5.45
N ALA A 116 -5.87 13.92 4.48
CA ALA A 116 -5.48 13.38 3.17
C ALA A 116 -4.12 12.65 3.24
N PRO A 117 -3.88 11.61 2.42
CA PRO A 117 -2.56 10.99 2.31
C PRO A 117 -1.51 12.04 1.92
N SER A 118 -0.30 11.89 2.46
CA SER A 118 0.84 12.72 2.08
C SER A 118 1.06 12.71 0.57
N PHE A 119 1.70 13.76 0.04
CA PHE A 119 2.01 13.81 -1.39
C PHE A 119 2.85 12.59 -1.84
N LEU A 120 3.71 12.06 -0.95
CA LEU A 120 4.48 10.84 -1.20
C LEU A 120 3.58 9.59 -1.34
N GLU A 121 2.59 9.43 -0.48
CA GLU A 121 1.65 8.31 -0.57
C GLU A 121 0.78 8.40 -1.83
N GLN A 122 0.37 9.62 -2.21
CA GLN A 122 -0.35 9.87 -3.46
C GLN A 122 0.51 9.53 -4.68
N LEU A 123 1.80 9.92 -4.67
CA LEU A 123 2.75 9.60 -5.74
C LEU A 123 2.98 8.08 -5.85
N ALA A 124 3.17 7.41 -4.71
CA ALA A 124 3.30 5.96 -4.64
C ALA A 124 2.05 5.26 -5.23
N HIS A 125 0.86 5.75 -4.87
CA HIS A 125 -0.39 5.19 -5.33
C HIS A 125 -0.59 5.37 -6.84
N ALA A 126 -0.30 6.56 -7.36
CA ALA A 126 -0.37 6.86 -8.78
C ALA A 126 0.61 5.98 -9.58
N GLU A 127 1.85 5.86 -9.14
CA GLU A 127 2.84 4.98 -9.78
C GLU A 127 2.36 3.51 -9.77
N ALA A 128 1.85 3.03 -8.63
CA ALA A 128 1.33 1.67 -8.51
C ALA A 128 0.15 1.39 -9.45
N LEU A 129 -0.79 2.33 -9.61
CA LEU A 129 -1.89 2.21 -10.57
C LEU A 129 -1.38 2.17 -12.02
N GLY A 130 -0.41 3.03 -12.35
CA GLY A 130 0.20 3.08 -13.67
C GLY A 130 0.92 1.78 -14.03
N VAL A 131 1.79 1.29 -13.14
CA VAL A 131 2.53 0.03 -13.32
C VAL A 131 1.59 -1.17 -13.38
N ALA A 132 0.57 -1.22 -12.52
CA ALA A 132 -0.43 -2.29 -12.58
C ALA A 132 -1.25 -2.26 -13.89
N GLY A 133 -1.46 -1.07 -14.45
CA GLY A 133 -2.16 -0.90 -15.72
C GLY A 133 -1.33 -1.20 -16.97
N GLN A 134 -0.02 -0.93 -16.90
CA GLN A 134 0.93 -1.07 -18.01
C GLN A 134 2.24 -1.72 -17.53
N PRO A 135 2.21 -3.01 -17.11
CA PRO A 135 3.36 -3.65 -16.48
C PRO A 135 4.58 -3.79 -17.40
N SER A 136 4.37 -3.75 -18.72
CA SER A 136 5.44 -3.84 -19.73
C SER A 136 5.89 -2.49 -20.29
N HIS A 137 5.23 -1.37 -19.93
CA HIS A 137 5.50 -0.06 -20.51
C HIS A 137 5.81 0.98 -19.43
N ARG A 138 6.88 0.76 -18.66
CA ARG A 138 7.31 1.67 -17.59
C ARG A 138 7.55 3.09 -18.08
N ASP A 139 8.17 3.25 -19.25
CA ASP A 139 8.42 4.57 -19.85
C ASP A 139 7.12 5.36 -20.13
N LEU A 140 6.03 4.65 -20.49
CA LEU A 140 4.73 5.27 -20.70
C LEU A 140 4.12 5.72 -19.37
N VAL A 141 4.25 4.90 -18.32
CA VAL A 141 3.81 5.24 -16.96
C VAL A 141 4.54 6.48 -16.47
N ASP A 142 5.87 6.49 -16.55
CA ASP A 142 6.71 7.59 -16.07
C ASP A 142 6.39 8.89 -16.79
N ARG A 143 6.23 8.84 -18.13
CA ARG A 143 5.84 10.01 -18.93
C ARG A 143 4.46 10.54 -18.52
N THR A 144 3.47 9.65 -18.40
CA THR A 144 2.09 10.03 -18.09
C THR A 144 2.00 10.58 -16.67
N LEU A 145 2.72 9.97 -15.72
CA LEU A 145 2.79 10.43 -14.34
C LEU A 145 3.47 11.80 -14.24
N GLY A 146 4.57 12.00 -14.97
CA GLY A 146 5.25 13.29 -15.08
C GLY A 146 4.34 14.41 -15.60
N GLN A 147 3.47 14.10 -16.56
CA GLN A 147 2.46 15.05 -17.08
C GLN A 147 1.34 15.35 -16.08
N LYS A 148 1.07 14.44 -15.14
CA LYS A 148 0.04 14.57 -14.11
C LYS A 148 0.54 15.27 -12.84
N LEU A 149 1.85 15.48 -12.70
CA LEU A 149 2.40 16.15 -11.52
C LEU A 149 1.85 17.57 -11.38
N PRO A 150 1.55 18.02 -10.14
CA PRO A 150 1.20 19.40 -9.88
C PRO A 150 2.23 20.38 -10.46
N PRO A 151 1.80 21.54 -11.01
CA PRO A 151 2.72 22.49 -11.65
C PRO A 151 3.88 22.93 -10.76
N ASP A 152 3.63 23.15 -9.47
CA ASP A 152 4.66 23.54 -8.49
C ASP A 152 5.71 22.43 -8.26
N VAL A 153 5.29 21.16 -8.27
CA VAL A 153 6.18 20.00 -8.18
C VAL A 153 6.97 19.82 -9.47
N ALA A 154 6.30 19.92 -10.63
CA ALA A 154 6.93 19.80 -11.94
C ALA A 154 7.98 20.90 -12.17
N SER A 155 7.65 22.15 -11.86
CA SER A 155 8.60 23.27 -11.95
C SER A 155 9.78 23.09 -11.01
N ARG A 156 9.57 22.67 -9.76
CA ARG A 156 10.68 22.39 -8.83
C ARG A 156 11.54 21.21 -9.29
N ALA A 157 10.96 20.15 -9.84
CA ALA A 157 11.72 19.01 -10.35
C ALA A 157 12.57 19.39 -11.57
N MET A 158 12.10 20.32 -12.40
CA MET A 158 12.83 20.86 -13.53
C MET A 158 13.94 21.84 -13.12
N VAL A 159 13.68 22.69 -12.12
CA VAL A 159 14.62 23.73 -11.64
C VAL A 159 15.71 23.16 -10.72
N VAL A 160 15.36 22.26 -9.80
CA VAL A 160 16.28 21.80 -8.74
C VAL A 160 17.41 20.91 -9.29
N LEU A 161 17.26 20.29 -10.46
CA LEU A 161 18.18 19.25 -10.96
C LEU A 161 18.47 19.34 -12.46
N GLY A 162 18.60 20.57 -12.99
CA GLY A 162 18.76 20.89 -14.41
C GLY A 162 19.61 19.91 -15.23
N ASP A 163 19.01 19.32 -16.26
CA ASP A 163 19.69 18.61 -17.34
C ASP A 163 19.21 19.02 -18.74
N GLY A 164 18.31 20.01 -18.84
CA GLY A 164 17.72 20.43 -20.12
C GLY A 164 16.72 19.42 -20.72
N SER A 165 16.29 18.41 -19.96
CA SER A 165 15.25 17.45 -20.39
C SER A 165 13.89 18.13 -20.57
N VAL A 166 13.19 17.77 -21.65
CA VAL A 166 11.82 18.21 -21.95
C VAL A 166 10.77 17.57 -21.02
N SER A 167 11.15 16.54 -20.27
CA SER A 167 10.25 15.79 -19.37
C SER A 167 10.82 15.59 -17.98
N VAL A 168 9.96 15.62 -16.97
CA VAL A 168 10.32 15.36 -15.57
C VAL A 168 10.72 13.90 -15.42
N SER A 169 11.96 13.65 -15.00
CA SER A 169 12.40 12.31 -14.59
C SER A 169 11.71 11.91 -13.28
N MET A 170 11.25 10.66 -13.20
CA MET A 170 10.52 10.15 -12.05
C MET A 170 11.37 10.16 -10.77
N ASP A 171 12.68 9.89 -10.87
CA ASP A 171 13.61 9.99 -9.74
C ASP A 171 13.67 11.41 -9.16
N LYS A 172 13.60 12.43 -10.04
CA LYS A 172 13.57 13.84 -9.64
C LYS A 172 12.23 14.20 -9.00
N ALA A 173 11.11 13.67 -9.50
CA ALA A 173 9.79 13.86 -8.91
C ALA A 173 9.73 13.30 -7.47
N TRP A 174 10.29 12.11 -7.26
CA TRP A 174 10.41 11.49 -5.93
C TRP A 174 11.30 12.30 -4.97
N GLU A 175 12.38 12.91 -5.46
CA GLU A 175 13.23 13.79 -4.63
C GLU A 175 12.47 15.06 -4.19
N VAL A 176 11.77 15.72 -5.11
CA VAL A 176 10.95 16.90 -4.76
C VAL A 176 9.84 16.54 -3.78
N ALA A 177 9.19 15.39 -3.96
CA ALA A 177 8.18 14.88 -3.04
C ALA A 177 8.74 14.68 -1.62
N ARG A 178 9.94 14.09 -1.50
CA ARG A 178 10.62 13.89 -0.22
C ARG A 178 11.02 15.20 0.45
N ILE A 179 11.51 16.17 -0.32
CA ILE A 179 11.82 17.51 0.20
C ILE A 179 10.55 18.19 0.72
N ARG A 180 9.44 18.11 -0.02
CA ARG A 180 8.16 18.70 0.38
C ARG A 180 7.64 18.08 1.68
N GLU A 181 7.65 16.75 1.79
CA GLU A 181 7.17 16.08 2.99
C GLU A 181 8.05 16.41 4.21
N ARG A 182 9.37 16.48 4.03
CA ARG A 182 10.30 16.90 5.10
C ARG A 182 9.98 18.30 5.62
N ASN A 183 9.66 19.23 4.72
CA ASN A 183 9.28 20.59 5.10
C ASN A 183 7.94 20.61 5.85
N ARG A 184 6.94 19.85 5.40
CA ARG A 184 5.65 19.72 6.10
C ARG A 184 5.82 19.22 7.53
N ILE A 185 6.60 18.14 7.71
CA ILE A 185 6.89 17.59 9.04
C ILE A 185 7.58 18.65 9.92
N SER A 186 8.55 19.39 9.36
CA SER A 186 9.23 20.45 10.10
C SER A 186 8.30 21.60 10.50
N GLU A 187 7.38 22.01 9.63
CA GLU A 187 6.40 23.06 9.93
C GLU A 187 5.38 22.60 10.97
N ASP A 188 4.90 21.35 10.88
CA ASP A 188 4.00 20.75 11.88
C ASP A 188 4.68 20.66 13.25
N GLU A 189 5.95 20.25 13.32
CA GLU A 189 6.73 20.22 14.57
C GLU A 189 6.91 21.61 15.18
N LEU A 190 7.18 22.64 14.36
CA LEU A 190 7.30 24.02 14.81
C LEU A 190 5.96 24.55 15.34
N ASN A 191 4.86 24.26 14.65
CA ASN A 191 3.51 24.65 15.08
C ASN A 191 3.09 23.97 16.39
N VAL A 192 3.40 22.68 16.57
CA VAL A 192 3.15 21.96 17.83
C VAL A 192 3.97 22.58 18.97
N ARG A 193 5.26 22.88 18.74
CA ARG A 193 6.10 23.55 19.75
C ARG A 193 5.58 24.94 20.12
N ALA A 194 5.13 25.71 19.14
CA ALA A 194 4.52 27.02 19.37
C ALA A 194 3.22 26.91 20.19
N ALA A 195 2.34 25.97 19.85
CA ALA A 195 1.10 25.73 20.59
C ALA A 195 1.36 25.28 22.04
N MET A 196 2.37 24.41 22.27
CA MET A 196 2.76 23.99 23.61
C MET A 196 3.32 25.16 24.45
N ALA A 197 4.07 26.07 23.83
CA ALA A 197 4.58 27.27 24.51
C ALA A 197 3.46 28.27 24.84
N GLU A 198 2.47 28.44 23.96
CA GLU A 198 1.30 29.28 24.23
C GLU A 198 0.42 28.71 25.34
N ASP A 199 0.28 27.38 25.44
CA ASP A 199 -0.48 26.73 26.52
C ASP A 199 0.28 26.81 27.87
N GLU A 200 1.61 26.73 27.85
CA GLU A 200 2.44 26.97 29.04
C GLU A 200 2.33 28.42 29.53
N GLU A 201 2.33 29.39 28.62
CA GLU A 201 2.10 30.81 28.94
C GLU A 201 0.69 31.05 29.51
N LYS A 202 -0.36 30.47 28.91
CA LYS A 202 -1.73 30.54 29.42
C LYS A 202 -1.88 29.84 30.78
N GLY A 203 -1.18 28.73 30.99
CA GLY A 203 -1.11 28.03 32.28
C GLY A 203 -0.46 28.89 33.38
N LEU A 204 0.64 29.58 33.06
CA LEU A 204 1.31 30.52 33.97
C LEU A 204 0.45 31.76 34.29
N VAL A 205 -0.30 32.28 33.31
CA VAL A 205 -1.24 33.39 33.51
C VAL A 205 -2.43 33.00 34.40
N CYS A 206 -2.98 31.78 34.23
CA CYS A 206 -4.03 31.25 35.13
C CYS A 206 -3.54 31.08 36.57
N CYS A 207 -2.28 30.64 36.78
CA CYS A 207 -1.69 30.53 38.12
C CYS A 207 -1.46 31.90 38.80
N ASN A 208 -1.17 32.95 38.01
CA ASN A 208 -0.90 34.28 38.55
C ASN A 208 -2.16 35.10 38.88
N PHE A 209 -3.31 34.79 38.31
CA PHE A 209 -4.58 35.47 38.62
C PHE A 209 -5.32 34.94 39.86
N GLY A 210 -4.86 33.83 40.45
CA GLY A 210 -5.44 33.25 41.66
C GLY A 210 -5.00 33.90 42.99
N ASN A 211 -4.07 34.86 42.98
CA ASN A 211 -3.43 35.33 44.21
C ASN A 211 -3.48 36.85 44.45
N THR A 212 -4.52 37.55 43.98
CA THR A 212 -4.74 38.94 44.39
C THR A 212 -6.23 39.20 44.69
N GLY A 213 -6.60 39.22 45.97
CA GLY A 213 -7.98 39.51 46.36
C GLY A 213 -8.34 39.37 47.85
N THR A 214 -7.75 40.23 48.69
CA THR A 214 -8.40 40.91 49.83
C THR A 214 -9.08 40.10 50.96
N GLY A 215 -8.36 39.99 52.08
CA GLY A 215 -8.74 40.56 53.39
C GLY A 215 -10.02 40.10 54.11
N PHE A 216 -9.86 39.47 55.28
CA PHE A 216 -10.77 39.71 56.40
C PHE A 216 -10.07 39.64 57.77
N SER A 217 -10.44 40.61 58.59
CA SER A 217 -10.00 40.99 59.93
C SER A 217 -10.07 39.89 60.98
N ALA A 218 -9.10 39.83 61.91
CA ALA A 218 -9.32 39.30 63.25
C ALA A 218 -8.43 40.01 64.28
N ARG A 219 -9.10 40.68 65.23
CA ARG A 219 -8.58 41.28 66.46
C ARG A 219 -8.30 40.23 67.54
N ASN A 220 -7.45 40.61 68.49
CA ASN A 220 -7.28 40.16 69.88
C ASN A 220 -6.70 38.77 70.17
N SER A 221 -5.55 38.73 70.85
CA SER A 221 -5.54 38.73 72.33
C SER A 221 -4.15 39.05 72.91
N ARG A 222 -4.15 39.91 73.92
CA ARG A 222 -3.08 40.18 74.87
C ARG A 222 -2.95 39.00 75.84
N ALA A 223 -1.73 38.66 76.21
CA ALA A 223 -1.36 38.28 77.58
C ALA A 223 -0.51 39.43 78.14
#